data_AF-A0A8J7VPH8-F1
#
_entry.id   AF-A0A8J7VPH8-F1
#
_cell.length_a   1.000
_cell.length_b   1.000
_cell.length_c   1.000
_cell.angle_alpha   90.00
_cell.angle_beta   90.00
_cell.angle_gamma   90.00
#
_symmetry.space_group_name_H-M   'P 1'
#
loop_
_entity.id
_entity.type
_entity.pdbx_description
1 polymer ?
#
loop_
_entity_poly.entity_id
_entity_poly.type
_entity_poly.pdbx_seq_one_letter_code
_entity_poly.pdbx_strand_id
1 'polypeptide(L)'
;MTVNPETKTALTNFPKAQQDRIKAVAAKQAARADGPPMKLKIKDGGLQITFVHDDPALAHILMMADLGTCDPAFMSGMQGHMAAIGAPGRTIDEGASNFLLSVVRGVQPRDELEAMLTVQMGAIHQATMMMARRLNHVDTIPQQDAAERALNKLARTYAMQMEAFKRYRTGGQQKVTVEHVTVNAGGQAIVGAVAHGGAG
;
A
#
# COMPACT_ATOMS: atom_id res chain seq x y z
N MET A 1 -1.49 -13.64 20.66
CA MET A 1 -2.91 -13.87 21.04
C MET A 1 -3.19 -15.37 20.96
N THR A 2 -3.25 -16.06 22.09
CA THR A 2 -3.71 -17.45 22.18
C THR A 2 -5.18 -17.51 21.76
N VAL A 3 -5.51 -18.38 20.82
CA VAL A 3 -6.89 -18.54 20.33
C VAL A 3 -7.77 -18.97 21.51
N ASN A 4 -8.68 -18.09 21.92
CA ASN A 4 -9.61 -18.32 23.03
C ASN A 4 -10.45 -19.57 22.72
N PRO A 5 -10.68 -20.50 23.66
CA PRO A 5 -11.52 -21.69 23.46
C PRO A 5 -12.90 -21.40 22.81
N GLU A 6 -13.47 -20.22 23.02
CA GLU A 6 -14.72 -19.78 22.37
C GLU A 6 -14.62 -19.65 20.84
N THR A 7 -13.43 -19.34 20.31
CA THR A 7 -13.23 -19.15 18.86
C THR A 7 -13.18 -20.48 18.10
N LYS A 8 -12.79 -21.57 18.76
CA LYS A 8 -12.83 -22.93 18.18
C LYS A 8 -14.26 -23.43 18.01
N THR A 9 -15.13 -23.16 18.97
CA THR A 9 -16.57 -23.53 18.94
C THR A 9 -17.36 -22.69 17.93
N ALA A 10 -16.91 -21.47 17.62
CA ALA A 10 -17.55 -20.61 16.62
C ALA A 10 -17.27 -21.05 15.17
N LEU A 11 -16.12 -21.66 14.90
CA LEU A 11 -15.72 -22.05 13.53
C LEU A 11 -16.54 -23.22 12.97
N THR A 12 -17.03 -24.12 13.81
CA THR A 12 -17.80 -25.31 13.38
C THR A 12 -19.17 -24.97 12.79
N ASN A 13 -19.67 -23.76 13.01
CA ASN A 13 -20.99 -23.32 12.55
C ASN A 13 -20.98 -22.75 11.11
N PHE A 14 -19.80 -22.59 10.51
CA PHE A 14 -19.68 -22.04 9.15
C PHE A 14 -19.47 -23.14 8.10
N PRO A 15 -19.90 -22.94 6.85
CA PRO A 15 -19.54 -23.81 5.73
C PRO A 15 -18.03 -24.04 5.63
N LYS A 16 -17.60 -25.25 5.22
CA LYS A 16 -16.18 -25.64 5.14
C LYS A 16 -15.31 -24.63 4.38
N ALA A 17 -15.79 -24.11 3.24
CA ALA A 17 -15.07 -23.10 2.47
C ALA A 17 -14.80 -21.80 3.25
N GLN A 18 -15.74 -21.38 4.12
CA GLN A 18 -15.56 -20.22 4.98
C GLN A 18 -14.57 -20.53 6.11
N GLN A 19 -14.64 -21.74 6.70
CA GLN A 19 -13.68 -22.17 7.71
C GLN A 19 -12.25 -22.19 7.16
N ASP A 20 -12.05 -22.73 5.96
CA ASP A 20 -10.74 -22.82 5.32
C ASP A 20 -10.19 -21.41 5.01
N ARG A 21 -11.04 -20.48 4.55
CA ARG A 21 -10.67 -19.08 4.35
C ARG A 21 -10.28 -18.39 5.67
N ILE A 22 -11.03 -18.61 6.76
CA ILE A 22 -10.71 -18.04 8.08
C ILE A 22 -9.37 -18.58 8.59
N LYS A 23 -9.14 -19.90 8.49
CA LYS A 23 -7.86 -20.53 8.88
C LYS A 23 -6.68 -19.96 8.08
N ALA A 24 -6.84 -19.77 6.77
CA ALA A 24 -5.81 -19.19 5.92
C ALA A 24 -5.46 -17.74 6.32
N VAL A 25 -6.47 -16.91 6.64
CA VAL A 25 -6.23 -15.54 7.11
C VAL A 25 -5.59 -15.52 8.49
N ALA A 26 -6.05 -16.37 9.41
CA ALA A 26 -5.48 -16.49 10.75
C ALA A 26 -4.00 -16.91 10.71
N ALA A 27 -3.64 -17.86 9.84
CA ALA A 27 -2.25 -18.27 9.64
C ALA A 27 -1.39 -17.12 9.10
N LYS A 28 -1.89 -16.37 8.11
CA LYS A 28 -1.21 -15.17 7.60
C LYS A 28 -1.04 -14.10 8.67
N GLN A 29 -2.05 -13.88 9.51
CA GLN A 29 -1.98 -12.92 10.60
C GLN A 29 -0.98 -13.34 11.67
N ALA A 30 -0.95 -14.62 12.05
CA ALA A 30 0.00 -15.14 13.03
C ALA A 30 1.45 -15.09 12.52
N ALA A 31 1.67 -15.17 11.21
CA ALA A 31 2.98 -15.03 10.59
C ALA A 31 3.45 -13.56 10.46
N ARG A 32 2.58 -12.57 10.68
CA ARG A 32 2.99 -11.16 10.68
C ARG A 32 3.79 -10.87 11.94
N ALA A 33 4.99 -10.34 11.75
CA ALA A 33 5.87 -9.83 12.80
C ALA A 33 5.88 -8.30 12.84
N ASP A 34 4.83 -7.68 12.32
CA ASP A 34 4.68 -6.22 12.24
C ASP A 34 4.72 -5.58 13.64
N GLY A 35 5.14 -4.32 13.70
CA GLY A 35 5.12 -3.56 14.93
C GLY A 35 3.71 -3.31 15.52
N PRO A 36 3.64 -2.79 16.76
CA PRO A 36 2.38 -2.38 17.38
C PRO A 36 1.73 -1.21 16.61
N PRO A 37 0.42 -0.98 16.79
CA PRO A 37 -0.25 0.19 16.23
C PRO A 37 0.21 1.49 16.92
N MET A 38 0.11 2.60 16.19
CA MET A 38 0.37 3.94 16.71
C MET A 38 -0.78 4.42 17.60
N LYS A 39 -0.43 5.13 18.66
CA LYS A 39 -1.32 5.90 19.53
C LYS A 39 -0.97 7.36 19.46
N LEU A 40 -1.99 8.20 19.22
CA LEU A 40 -1.81 9.62 18.97
C LEU A 40 -2.45 10.41 20.11
N LYS A 41 -1.68 11.29 20.73
CA LYS A 41 -2.18 12.23 21.74
C LYS A 41 -1.68 13.62 21.41
N ILE A 42 -2.54 14.62 21.56
CA ILE A 42 -2.10 16.03 21.57
C ILE A 42 -1.78 16.38 23.01
N LYS A 43 -0.54 16.78 23.27
CA LYS A 43 -0.09 17.24 24.59
C LYS A 43 0.73 18.51 24.42
N ASP A 44 0.40 19.55 25.18
CA ASP A 44 1.12 20.83 25.18
C ASP A 44 1.26 21.48 23.79
N GLY A 45 0.25 21.29 22.92
CA GLY A 45 0.26 21.77 21.53
C GLY A 45 1.11 20.93 20.56
N GLY A 46 1.81 19.91 21.06
CA GLY A 46 2.58 18.96 20.26
C GLY A 46 1.83 17.64 20.02
N LEU A 47 2.08 17.04 18.86
CA LEU A 47 1.65 15.68 18.56
C LEU A 47 2.61 14.68 19.21
N GLN A 48 2.09 13.86 20.12
CA GLN A 48 2.81 12.75 20.73
C GLN A 48 2.37 11.43 20.09
N ILE A 49 3.31 10.73 19.49
CA ILE A 49 3.10 9.41 18.88
C ILE A 49 3.75 8.37 19.80
N THR A 50 2.96 7.37 20.20
CA THR A 50 3.38 6.28 21.09
C THR A 50 2.92 4.94 20.54
N PHE A 51 3.34 3.84 21.16
CA PHE A 51 2.95 2.49 20.78
C PHE A 51 2.33 1.75 21.97
N VAL A 52 1.39 0.85 21.70
CA VAL A 52 0.89 -0.09 22.71
C VAL A 52 1.74 -1.35 22.69
N HIS A 53 2.77 -1.39 23.55
CA HIS A 53 3.65 -2.54 23.70
C HIS A 53 4.28 -2.54 25.09
N ASP A 54 4.47 -3.73 25.67
CA ASP A 54 5.06 -3.89 27.02
C ASP A 54 6.55 -3.50 27.06
N ASP A 55 7.22 -3.60 25.90
CA ASP A 55 8.59 -3.13 25.67
C ASP A 55 8.60 -1.96 24.65
N PRO A 56 8.75 -0.71 25.10
CA PRO A 56 8.80 0.45 24.21
C PRO A 56 10.00 0.46 23.27
N ALA A 57 11.14 -0.13 23.64
CA ALA A 57 12.32 -0.16 22.78
C ALA A 57 12.10 -1.14 21.62
N LEU A 58 11.52 -2.31 21.89
CA LEU A 58 11.15 -3.26 20.85
C LEU A 58 10.12 -2.67 19.88
N ALA A 59 9.13 -1.92 20.38
CA ALA A 59 8.15 -1.25 19.53
C ALA A 59 8.80 -0.28 18.52
N HIS A 60 9.80 0.48 18.96
CA HIS A 60 10.56 1.37 18.07
C HIS A 60 11.36 0.59 17.03
N ILE A 61 12.03 -0.49 17.42
CA ILE A 61 12.79 -1.34 16.50
C ILE A 61 11.88 -1.97 15.45
N LEU A 62 10.73 -2.50 15.87
CA LEU A 62 9.74 -3.07 14.95
C LEU A 62 9.16 -2.00 14.01
N MET A 63 8.97 -0.76 14.47
CA MET A 63 8.55 0.32 13.59
C MET A 63 9.62 0.66 12.55
N MET A 64 10.89 0.72 12.96
CA MET A 64 12.00 0.94 12.02
C MET A 64 12.08 -0.19 10.98
N ALA A 65 11.86 -1.44 11.41
CA ALA A 65 11.77 -2.60 10.53
C ALA A 65 10.57 -2.51 9.57
N ASP A 66 9.38 -2.12 10.05
CA ASP A 66 8.18 -1.91 9.23
C ASP A 66 8.40 -0.84 8.14
N LEU A 67 9.26 0.15 8.41
CA LEU A 67 9.60 1.25 7.50
C LEU A 67 10.83 0.95 6.63
N GLY A 68 11.55 -0.15 6.87
CA GLY A 68 12.79 -0.46 6.15
C GLY A 68 13.93 0.53 6.44
N THR A 69 13.99 1.12 7.64
CA THR A 69 15.01 2.09 8.04
C THR A 69 15.79 1.61 9.26
N CYS A 70 16.97 2.18 9.47
CA CYS A 70 17.68 2.16 10.75
C CYS A 70 17.90 3.58 11.33
N ASP A 71 17.36 4.62 10.67
CA ASP A 71 17.45 6.01 11.08
C ASP A 71 16.22 6.42 11.92
N PRO A 72 16.39 6.71 13.22
CA PRO A 72 15.30 7.17 14.06
C PRO A 72 14.68 8.51 13.60
N ALA A 73 15.45 9.38 12.95
CA ALA A 73 14.96 10.65 12.44
C ALA A 73 13.99 10.44 11.28
N PHE A 74 14.35 9.56 10.34
CA PHE A 74 13.46 9.13 9.26
C PHE A 74 12.17 8.53 9.82
N MET A 75 12.29 7.59 10.77
CA MET A 75 11.13 6.97 11.43
C MET A 75 10.21 8.03 12.05
N SER A 76 10.76 8.97 12.82
CA SER A 76 9.98 10.05 13.45
C SER A 76 9.28 10.94 12.41
N GLY A 77 9.95 11.28 11.32
CA GLY A 77 9.36 12.06 10.23
C GLY A 77 8.21 11.32 9.55
N MET A 78 8.39 10.03 9.27
CA MET A 78 7.37 9.18 8.65
C MET A 78 6.14 9.00 9.53
N GLN A 79 6.33 8.82 10.84
CA GLN A 79 5.23 8.79 11.80
C GLN A 79 4.44 10.11 11.79
N GLY A 80 5.15 11.24 11.79
CA GLY A 80 4.53 12.56 11.66
C GLY A 80 3.70 12.71 10.38
N HIS A 81 4.23 12.28 9.24
CA HIS A 81 3.49 12.29 7.97
C HIS A 81 2.23 11.43 8.02
N MET A 82 2.32 10.18 8.53
CA MET A 82 1.15 9.30 8.63
C MET A 82 0.10 9.81 9.63
N ALA A 83 0.54 10.46 10.72
CA ALA A 83 -0.34 11.08 11.68
C ALA A 83 -1.09 12.28 11.09
N ALA A 84 -0.39 13.16 10.37
CA ALA A 84 -0.96 14.36 9.76
C ALA A 84 -1.90 14.02 8.58
N ILE A 85 -1.46 13.14 7.67
CA ILE A 85 -2.25 12.75 6.48
C ILE A 85 -3.48 11.94 6.88
N GLY A 86 -3.35 11.11 7.92
CA GLY A 86 -4.45 10.32 8.46
C GLY A 86 -5.62 11.15 8.99
N ALA A 87 -5.51 12.47 9.19
CA ALA A 87 -6.55 13.29 9.78
C ALA A 87 -7.31 14.16 8.74
N PRO A 88 -8.21 13.61 7.90
CA PRO A 88 -8.99 14.43 6.98
C PRO A 88 -9.97 15.32 7.77
N GLY A 89 -9.63 16.60 7.89
CA GLY A 89 -10.46 17.62 8.56
C GLY A 89 -10.39 17.63 10.10
N ARG A 90 -9.40 16.95 10.70
CA ARG A 90 -9.13 16.97 12.17
C ARG A 90 -7.66 17.28 12.44
N THR A 91 -7.31 17.50 13.69
CA THR A 91 -5.91 17.63 14.14
C THR A 91 -5.18 16.28 14.21
N ILE A 92 -5.88 15.19 14.57
CA ILE A 92 -5.38 13.79 14.54
C ILE A 92 -6.51 12.77 14.35
N ASP A 93 -6.23 11.60 13.75
CA ASP A 93 -7.13 10.46 13.68
C ASP A 93 -6.36 9.13 13.77
N GLU A 94 -6.43 8.44 14.92
CA GLU A 94 -5.69 7.19 15.14
C GLU A 94 -6.04 6.09 14.13
N GLY A 95 -7.32 5.98 13.73
CA GLY A 95 -7.77 4.91 12.85
C GLY A 95 -7.21 5.07 11.45
N ALA A 96 -7.30 6.28 10.91
CA ALA A 96 -6.80 6.58 9.57
C ALA A 96 -5.26 6.66 9.50
N SER A 97 -4.57 7.06 10.57
CA SER A 97 -3.10 6.95 10.63
C SER A 97 -2.62 5.50 10.68
N ASN A 98 -3.30 4.64 11.44
CA ASN A 98 -2.99 3.20 11.45
C ASN A 98 -3.37 2.51 10.15
N PHE A 99 -4.36 3.02 9.40
CA PHE A 99 -4.64 2.57 8.04
C PHE A 99 -3.43 2.82 7.12
N LEU A 100 -2.86 4.02 7.12
CA LEU A 100 -1.64 4.30 6.34
C LEU A 100 -0.47 3.40 6.74
N LEU A 101 -0.26 3.21 8.04
CA LEU A 101 0.76 2.28 8.53
C LEU A 101 0.51 0.84 8.06
N SER A 102 -0.75 0.40 8.00
CA SER A 102 -1.11 -0.92 7.45
C SER A 102 -0.78 -1.07 5.96
N VAL A 103 -0.88 0.02 5.19
CA VAL A 103 -0.48 0.03 3.77
C VAL A 103 1.02 -0.17 3.65
N VAL A 104 1.79 0.56 4.48
CA VAL A 104 3.26 0.40 4.55
C VAL A 104 3.64 -1.03 4.90
N ARG A 105 3.07 -1.60 5.96
CA ARG A 105 3.29 -3.00 6.37
C ARG A 105 2.91 -4.00 5.28
N GLY A 106 1.85 -3.72 4.53
CA GLY A 106 1.43 -4.55 3.40
C GLY A 106 2.44 -4.55 2.25
N VAL A 107 3.15 -3.45 2.06
CA VAL A 107 4.18 -3.32 1.01
C VAL A 107 5.52 -3.92 1.44
N GLN A 108 5.84 -3.85 2.74
CA GLN A 108 7.14 -4.26 3.31
C GLN A 108 8.31 -3.54 2.63
N PRO A 109 8.49 -2.23 2.89
CA PRO A 109 9.59 -1.45 2.35
C PRO A 109 10.95 -2.08 2.64
N ARG A 110 11.83 -2.07 1.64
CA ARG A 110 13.22 -2.53 1.77
C ARG A 110 14.18 -1.42 2.17
N ASP A 111 13.77 -0.19 1.94
CA ASP A 111 14.52 1.03 2.20
C ASP A 111 13.57 2.21 2.41
N GLU A 112 14.16 3.35 2.75
CA GLU A 112 13.47 4.61 3.03
C GLU A 112 12.72 5.19 1.83
N LEU A 113 13.20 4.95 0.60
CA LEU A 113 12.54 5.44 -0.62
C LEU A 113 11.24 4.65 -0.86
N GLU A 114 11.27 3.33 -0.68
CA GLU A 114 10.06 2.51 -0.72
C GLU A 114 9.06 2.94 0.35
N ALA A 115 9.52 3.28 1.56
CA ALA A 115 8.66 3.72 2.65
C ALA A 115 7.98 5.06 2.35
N MET A 116 8.74 6.05 1.87
CA MET A 116 8.21 7.35 1.45
C MET A 116 7.19 7.21 0.33
N LEU A 117 7.54 6.47 -0.73
CA LEU A 117 6.64 6.26 -1.86
C LEU A 117 5.35 5.54 -1.43
N THR A 118 5.45 4.56 -0.54
CA THR A 118 4.29 3.84 -0.04
C THR A 118 3.35 4.72 0.77
N VAL A 119 3.87 5.56 1.67
CA VAL A 119 3.03 6.52 2.41
C VAL A 119 2.38 7.52 1.46
N GLN A 120 3.12 8.02 0.46
CA GLN A 120 2.56 8.90 -0.56
C GLN A 120 1.43 8.21 -1.37
N MET A 121 1.61 6.93 -1.75
CA MET A 121 0.60 6.14 -2.43
C MET A 121 -0.65 5.93 -1.56
N GLY A 122 -0.48 5.67 -0.26
CA GLY A 122 -1.58 5.60 0.70
C GLY A 122 -2.36 6.90 0.80
N ALA A 123 -1.66 8.04 0.86
CA ALA A 123 -2.26 9.37 0.88
C ALA A 123 -3.07 9.66 -0.40
N ILE A 124 -2.50 9.34 -1.56
CA ILE A 124 -3.18 9.50 -2.86
C ILE A 124 -4.41 8.58 -2.95
N HIS A 125 -4.33 7.36 -2.44
CA HIS A 125 -5.48 6.47 -2.38
C HIS A 125 -6.61 7.07 -1.53
N GLN A 126 -6.30 7.57 -0.33
CA GLN A 126 -7.29 8.24 0.53
C GLN A 126 -7.91 9.47 -0.15
N ALA A 127 -7.08 10.31 -0.78
CA ALA A 127 -7.57 11.47 -1.52
C ALA A 127 -8.47 11.07 -2.69
N THR A 128 -8.14 9.97 -3.40
CA THR A 128 -8.96 9.41 -4.47
C THR A 128 -10.32 8.95 -3.94
N MET A 129 -10.34 8.22 -2.83
CA MET A 129 -11.58 7.76 -2.18
C MET A 129 -12.43 8.94 -1.67
N MET A 130 -11.79 10.00 -1.16
CA MET A 130 -12.48 11.24 -0.78
C MET A 130 -13.13 11.90 -1.98
N MET A 131 -12.43 12.02 -3.12
CA MET A 131 -13.01 12.60 -4.34
C MET A 131 -14.13 11.74 -4.91
N ALA A 132 -13.99 10.41 -4.89
CA ALA A 132 -15.05 9.48 -5.30
C ALA A 132 -16.30 9.66 -4.43
N ARG A 133 -16.13 9.78 -3.10
CA ARG A 133 -17.24 10.09 -2.20
C ARG A 133 -17.87 11.44 -2.53
N ARG A 134 -17.09 12.50 -2.76
CA ARG A 134 -17.64 13.82 -3.12
C ARG A 134 -18.44 13.76 -4.41
N LEU A 135 -17.98 13.00 -5.41
CA LEU A 135 -18.67 12.84 -6.68
C LEU A 135 -20.07 12.25 -6.53
N ASN A 136 -20.29 11.37 -5.54
CA ASN A 136 -21.62 10.80 -5.24
C ASN A 136 -22.58 11.79 -4.55
N HIS A 137 -22.12 12.98 -4.14
CA HIS A 137 -22.89 13.95 -3.35
C HIS A 137 -22.81 15.37 -3.94
N VAL A 138 -22.62 15.50 -5.25
CA VAL A 138 -22.55 16.82 -5.92
C VAL A 138 -23.95 17.34 -6.22
N ASP A 139 -24.16 18.64 -6.00
CA ASP A 139 -25.44 19.30 -6.27
C ASP A 139 -25.42 20.10 -7.58
N THR A 140 -24.22 20.34 -8.13
CA THR A 140 -24.01 21.21 -9.30
C THR A 140 -22.97 20.62 -10.26
N ILE A 141 -23.12 20.92 -11.55
CA ILE A 141 -22.16 20.51 -12.59
C ILE A 141 -20.72 20.99 -12.28
N PRO A 142 -20.47 22.24 -11.83
CA PRO A 142 -19.11 22.65 -11.48
C PRO A 142 -18.47 21.84 -10.33
N GLN A 143 -19.26 21.41 -9.34
CA GLN A 143 -18.75 20.53 -8.27
C GLN A 143 -18.43 19.14 -8.83
N GLN A 144 -19.29 18.62 -9.71
CA GLN A 144 -19.07 17.35 -10.41
C GLN A 144 -17.76 17.38 -11.19
N ASP A 145 -17.59 18.39 -12.05
CA ASP A 145 -16.40 18.56 -12.89
C ASP A 145 -15.11 18.70 -12.06
N ALA A 146 -15.17 19.43 -10.94
CA ALA A 146 -14.03 19.59 -10.06
C ALA A 146 -13.63 18.27 -9.37
N ALA A 147 -14.61 17.53 -8.83
CA ALA A 147 -14.37 16.27 -8.15
C ALA A 147 -13.90 15.16 -9.12
N GLU A 148 -14.55 15.06 -10.28
CA GLU A 148 -14.17 14.13 -11.36
C GLU A 148 -12.73 14.38 -11.82
N ARG A 149 -12.37 15.64 -12.08
CA ARG A 149 -11.04 15.99 -12.57
C ARG A 149 -9.97 15.69 -11.53
N ALA A 150 -10.23 15.98 -10.26
CA ALA A 150 -9.31 15.68 -9.16
C ALA A 150 -9.12 14.16 -9.00
N LEU A 151 -10.22 13.40 -9.00
CA LEU A 151 -10.19 11.94 -8.94
C LEU A 151 -9.35 11.36 -10.07
N ASN A 152 -9.62 11.78 -11.31
CA ASN A 152 -8.91 11.27 -12.48
C ASN A 152 -7.41 11.58 -12.46
N LYS A 153 -7.02 12.75 -11.96
CA LYS A 153 -5.59 13.09 -11.78
C LYS A 153 -4.93 12.20 -10.73
N LEU A 154 -5.55 12.04 -9.56
CA LEU A 154 -5.02 11.21 -8.47
C LEU A 154 -4.92 9.73 -8.88
N ALA A 155 -5.93 9.20 -9.58
CA ALA A 155 -5.94 7.84 -10.08
C ALA A 155 -4.79 7.58 -11.09
N ARG A 156 -4.56 8.52 -12.02
CA ARG A 156 -3.40 8.43 -12.94
C ARG A 156 -2.08 8.50 -12.20
N THR A 157 -1.94 9.38 -11.22
CA THR A 157 -0.74 9.46 -10.37
C THR A 157 -0.49 8.15 -9.63
N TYR A 158 -1.52 7.56 -9.04
CA TYR A 158 -1.40 6.27 -8.35
C TYR A 158 -0.90 5.16 -9.27
N ALA A 159 -1.44 5.08 -10.50
CA ALA A 159 -0.97 4.11 -11.50
C ALA A 159 0.50 4.33 -11.87
N MET A 160 0.91 5.58 -12.08
CA MET A 160 2.31 5.93 -12.37
C MET A 160 3.25 5.57 -11.19
N GLN A 161 2.81 5.81 -9.95
CA GLN A 161 3.57 5.43 -8.76
C GLN A 161 3.72 3.91 -8.64
N MET A 162 2.66 3.15 -8.93
CA MET A 162 2.72 1.69 -8.93
C MET A 162 3.74 1.16 -9.96
N GLU A 163 3.75 1.74 -11.15
CA GLU A 163 4.74 1.39 -12.18
C GLU A 163 6.16 1.78 -11.77
N ALA A 164 6.35 2.99 -11.21
CA ALA A 164 7.65 3.43 -10.69
C ALA A 164 8.14 2.50 -9.56
N PHE A 165 7.25 2.13 -8.64
CA PHE A 165 7.53 1.23 -7.54
C PHE A 165 7.94 -0.16 -8.02
N LYS A 166 7.18 -0.72 -8.98
CA LYS A 166 7.51 -2.00 -9.61
C LYS A 166 8.89 -1.95 -10.26
N ARG A 167 9.18 -0.90 -11.04
CA ARG A 167 10.48 -0.72 -11.71
C ARG A 167 11.62 -0.59 -10.71
N TYR A 168 11.41 0.15 -9.62
CA TYR A 168 12.39 0.30 -8.54
C TYR A 168 12.72 -1.07 -7.92
N ARG A 169 11.69 -1.86 -7.60
CA ARG A 169 11.86 -3.21 -7.03
C ARG A 169 12.51 -4.23 -7.96
N THR A 170 12.25 -4.14 -9.25
CA THR A 170 12.81 -5.07 -10.25
C THR A 170 14.10 -4.56 -10.87
N GLY A 171 14.65 -3.44 -10.40
CA GLY A 171 15.88 -2.83 -10.91
C GLY A 171 15.80 -2.46 -12.40
N GLY A 172 14.60 -2.20 -12.93
CA GLY A 172 14.40 -1.89 -14.34
C GLY A 172 14.78 -3.01 -15.32
N GLN A 173 14.95 -4.26 -14.86
CA GLN A 173 15.37 -5.36 -15.72
C GLN A 173 14.27 -5.72 -16.73
N GLN A 174 14.48 -5.34 -17.99
CA GLN A 174 13.76 -5.93 -19.11
C GLN A 174 14.36 -7.31 -19.38
N LYS A 175 13.69 -8.37 -18.94
CA LYS A 175 14.09 -9.75 -19.22
C LYS A 175 13.91 -10.02 -20.72
N VAL A 176 14.97 -9.86 -21.51
CA VAL A 176 15.01 -10.29 -22.91
C VAL A 176 15.26 -11.80 -22.93
N THR A 177 14.23 -12.58 -23.23
CA THR A 177 14.40 -14.01 -23.49
C THR A 177 14.98 -14.17 -24.89
N VAL A 178 16.24 -14.59 -24.98
CA VAL A 178 16.86 -14.94 -26.26
C VAL A 178 16.46 -16.38 -26.58
N GLU A 179 15.53 -16.54 -27.51
CA GLU A 179 15.25 -17.84 -28.14
C GLU A 179 16.13 -17.98 -29.38
N HIS A 180 16.98 -19.00 -29.40
CA HIS A 180 17.85 -19.26 -30.54
C HIS A 180 17.02 -19.90 -31.66
N VAL A 181 16.57 -19.09 -32.62
CA VAL A 181 15.87 -19.59 -33.81
C VAL A 181 16.90 -19.95 -34.87
N THR A 182 17.06 -21.25 -35.14
CA THR A 182 17.89 -21.73 -36.25
C THR A 182 17.11 -21.59 -37.55
N VAL A 183 17.56 -20.69 -38.42
CA VAL A 183 17.02 -20.58 -39.78
C VAL A 183 17.79 -21.54 -40.68
N ASN A 184 17.11 -22.58 -41.18
CA ASN A 184 17.70 -23.54 -42.12
C ASN A 184 17.94 -22.88 -43.49
N ALA A 185 18.85 -23.45 -44.29
CA ALA A 185 19.13 -22.96 -45.64
C ALA A 185 17.84 -22.85 -46.47
N GLY A 186 17.53 -21.64 -46.93
CA GLY A 186 16.29 -21.32 -47.67
C GLY A 186 15.18 -20.64 -46.85
N GLY A 187 15.31 -20.55 -45.52
CA GLY A 187 14.39 -19.78 -44.68
C GLY A 187 14.76 -18.29 -44.61
N GLN A 188 13.77 -17.41 -44.65
CA GLN A 188 13.96 -15.97 -44.41
C GLN A 188 13.21 -15.57 -43.14
N ALA A 189 13.91 -14.94 -42.21
CA ALA A 189 13.32 -14.35 -41.00
C ALA A 189 13.27 -12.83 -41.16
N ILE A 190 12.10 -12.25 -40.96
CA ILE A 190 11.90 -10.79 -40.93
C ILE A 190 11.95 -10.35 -39.47
N VAL A 191 12.83 -9.40 -39.14
CA VAL A 191 12.92 -8.79 -37.81
C VAL A 191 12.50 -7.32 -37.92
N GLY A 192 11.33 -6.99 -37.37
CA GLY A 192 10.77 -5.63 -37.40
C GLY A 192 9.25 -5.62 -37.27
N ALA A 193 8.64 -4.43 -37.16
CA ALA A 193 7.19 -4.28 -37.17
C ALA A 193 6.64 -4.54 -38.59
N VAL A 194 5.92 -5.65 -38.77
CA VAL A 194 5.36 -6.02 -40.08
C VAL A 194 3.95 -5.44 -40.22
N ALA A 195 3.81 -4.37 -40.99
CA ALA A 195 2.51 -3.88 -41.45
C ALA A 195 2.09 -4.68 -42.69
N HIS A 196 1.00 -5.44 -42.60
CA HIS A 196 0.40 -6.07 -43.78
C HIS A 196 -0.42 -5.01 -44.54
N GLY A 197 0.19 -4.40 -45.56
CA GLY A 197 -0.53 -3.61 -46.54
C GLY A 197 -1.37 -4.55 -47.40
N GLY A 198 -2.68 -4.61 -47.14
CA GLY A 198 -3.62 -5.31 -48.01
C GLY A 198 -3.68 -4.64 -49.38
N ALA A 199 -3.59 -5.43 -50.45
CA ALA A 199 -3.92 -5.01 -51.80
C ALA A 199 -4.38 -6.21 -52.64
N GLY A 200 -5.57 -6.08 -53.23
CA GLY A 200 -6.02 -6.80 -54.43
C GLY A 200 -6.83 -8.06 -54.18
#